data_AF-A0A8X8DGD0-F1
#
_entry.id   AF-A0A8X8DGD0-F1
#
_cell.length_a   1.000
_cell.length_b   1.000
_cell.length_c   1.000
_cell.angle_alpha   90.00
_cell.angle_beta   90.00
_cell.angle_gamma   90.00
#
_symmetry.space_group_name_H-M   'P 1'
#
loop_
_entity.id
_entity.type
_entity.pdbx_description
1 polymer ?
#
loop_
_entity_poly.entity_id
_entity_poly.type
_entity_poly.pdbx_seq_one_letter_code
_entity_poly.pdbx_strand_id
1 'polypeptide(L)'
;MIWYCNKFRELKNSEMELLRGRETSAGMRSKIKWVRTPASYFVLRRRRFPGPTDPSPAQFSDANGAVINENTSLNAALIKNVRKRMAGLNKHIAKYKKANTSLVRENAYLKKRQAWMTKSQKRQNKTLVYLKHKYNVLTDKTTGLSNLLMESYAQLQERNTEPEASNALLRERNAVLENESNARDEVNKENGHELDQAKI
;
A
#
# COMPACT_ATOMS: atom_id res chain seq x y z
N MET A 1 16.77 -10.53 1.39
CA MET A 1 16.71 -9.08 1.74
C MET A 1 17.52 -8.20 0.77
N ILE A 2 18.69 -8.66 0.30
CA ILE A 2 19.58 -7.95 -0.63
C ILE A 2 18.93 -7.59 -1.99
N TRP A 3 18.02 -8.43 -2.49
CA TRP A 3 17.33 -8.20 -3.78
C TRP A 3 16.40 -6.97 -3.79
N TYR A 4 15.77 -6.66 -2.66
CA TYR A 4 14.87 -5.51 -2.55
C TYR A 4 15.63 -4.18 -2.52
N CYS A 5 16.87 -4.17 -2.02
CA CYS A 5 17.70 -2.97 -1.98
C CYS A 5 18.22 -2.55 -3.35
N ASN A 6 18.56 -3.50 -4.24
CA ASN A 6 19.03 -3.17 -5.60
C ASN A 6 17.92 -2.60 -6.48
N LYS A 7 16.69 -3.12 -6.39
CA LYS A 7 15.57 -2.63 -7.21
C LYS A 7 15.10 -1.23 -6.83
N PHE A 8 15.26 -0.85 -5.57
CA PHE A 8 14.93 0.51 -5.10
C PHE A 8 16.00 1.54 -5.53
N ARG A 9 17.26 1.12 -5.69
CA ARG A 9 18.36 1.97 -6.17
C ARG A 9 18.25 2.24 -7.68
N GLU A 10 17.85 1.24 -8.47
CA GLU A 10 17.62 1.40 -9.92
C GLU A 10 16.47 2.37 -10.22
N LEU A 11 15.39 2.33 -9.44
CA LEU A 11 14.25 3.25 -9.62
C LEU A 11 14.63 4.72 -9.37
N LYS A 12 15.45 4.99 -8.35
CA LYS A 12 15.92 6.36 -8.07
C LYS A 12 16.85 6.91 -9.15
N ASN A 13 17.66 6.08 -9.78
CA ASN A 13 18.56 6.52 -10.85
C ASN A 13 17.78 6.87 -12.13
N SER A 14 16.72 6.12 -12.45
CA SER A 14 15.86 6.40 -13.61
C SER A 14 15.01 7.68 -13.46
N GLU A 15 14.60 8.03 -12.23
CA GLU A 15 13.90 9.31 -11.96
C GLU A 15 14.85 10.52 -12.02
N MET A 16 16.13 10.35 -11.69
CA MET A 16 17.13 11.42 -11.75
C MET A 16 17.59 11.72 -13.19
N GLU A 17 17.61 10.73 -14.09
CA GLU A 17 17.90 10.96 -15.51
C GLU A 17 16.77 11.70 -16.25
N LEU A 18 15.50 11.46 -15.86
CA LEU A 18 14.35 12.18 -16.41
C LEU A 18 14.30 13.67 -15.98
N LEU A 19 15.00 14.02 -14.89
CA LEU A 19 15.13 15.41 -14.43
C LEU A 19 16.34 16.13 -15.04
N ARG A 20 17.37 15.41 -15.51
CA ARG A 20 18.55 15.99 -16.18
C ARG A 20 18.33 16.29 -17.66
N GLY A 21 17.35 15.68 -18.32
CA GLY A 21 17.05 15.88 -19.75
C GLY A 21 16.22 17.11 -20.11
N ARG A 22 15.97 18.08 -19.20
CA ARG A 22 15.09 19.24 -19.43
C ARG A 22 15.77 20.60 -19.51
N GLU A 23 17.07 20.63 -19.75
CA GLU A 23 17.81 21.88 -19.97
C GLU A 23 18.55 21.83 -21.31
N THR A 24 17.83 21.90 -22.43
CA THR A 24 18.37 22.37 -23.74
C THR A 24 17.24 22.50 -24.76
N SER A 25 16.29 23.41 -24.53
CA SER A 25 15.45 23.93 -25.64
C SER A 25 14.92 25.33 -25.35
N ALA A 26 15.76 26.19 -24.76
CA ALA A 26 15.51 27.64 -24.68
C ALA A 26 16.18 28.32 -25.90
N GLY A 27 15.68 28.01 -27.09
CA GLY A 27 16.34 28.40 -28.34
C GLY A 27 15.37 28.60 -29.51
N MET A 28 14.21 29.22 -29.29
CA MET A 28 13.40 29.76 -30.39
C MET A 28 12.70 31.05 -29.97
N ARG A 29 13.44 32.17 -30.03
CA ARG A 29 12.86 33.52 -30.14
C ARG A 29 12.31 33.66 -31.57
N SER A 30 11.00 33.50 -31.75
CA SER A 30 10.36 33.93 -32.99
C SER A 30 10.33 35.46 -33.03
N LYS A 31 11.27 36.06 -33.77
CA LYS A 31 11.19 37.48 -34.13
C LYS A 31 10.06 37.64 -35.15
N ILE A 32 8.87 37.98 -34.69
CA ILE A 32 7.82 38.50 -35.56
C ILE A 32 8.29 39.87 -36.06
N LYS A 33 8.80 39.91 -37.29
CA LYS A 33 9.05 41.17 -38.02
C LYS A 33 7.69 41.75 -38.40
N TRP A 34 7.31 42.86 -37.77
CA TRP A 34 6.24 43.71 -38.26
C TRP A 34 6.75 44.44 -39.51
N VAL A 35 6.30 44.01 -40.68
CA VAL A 35 6.47 44.77 -41.92
C VAL A 35 5.44 45.90 -41.88
N ARG A 36 5.90 47.14 -41.68
CA ARG A 36 5.11 48.35 -41.92
C ARG A 36 4.92 48.50 -43.43
N THR A 37 3.72 48.32 -43.93
CA THR A 37 3.30 48.86 -45.23
C THR A 37 3.01 50.36 -45.08
N PRO A 38 3.68 51.27 -45.83
CA PRO A 38 3.24 52.64 -45.90
C PRO A 38 2.12 52.73 -46.94
N ALA A 39 0.86 52.80 -46.47
CA ALA A 39 -0.24 53.25 -47.31
C ALA A 39 -0.08 54.76 -47.52
N SER A 40 0.60 55.10 -48.61
CA SER A 40 0.60 56.40 -49.28
C SER A 40 -0.84 56.79 -49.62
N TYR A 41 -1.34 57.88 -49.05
CA TYR A 41 -2.25 58.79 -49.74
C TYR A 41 -1.96 60.23 -49.30
N PHE A 42 -1.30 60.97 -50.19
CA PHE A 42 -1.30 62.42 -50.18
C PHE A 42 -2.71 62.91 -50.49
N VAL A 43 -3.30 63.72 -49.61
CA VAL A 43 -4.45 64.55 -49.96
C VAL A 43 -3.96 65.99 -50.12
N LEU A 44 -4.10 66.49 -51.35
CA LEU A 44 -3.78 67.86 -51.77
C LEU A 44 -4.51 68.89 -50.91
N ARG A 45 -3.74 69.77 -50.26
CA ARG A 45 -4.24 71.04 -49.71
C ARG A 45 -4.71 71.95 -50.85
N ARG A 46 -5.98 72.37 -50.83
CA ARG A 46 -6.39 73.66 -51.43
C ARG A 46 -6.65 74.65 -50.31
N ARG A 47 -5.78 75.66 -50.20
CA ARG A 47 -6.06 76.90 -49.46
C ARG A 47 -7.00 77.77 -50.30
N ARG A 48 -8.07 78.29 -49.69
CA ARG A 48 -8.76 79.52 -50.12
C ARG A 48 -9.14 80.33 -48.87
N PHE A 49 -8.91 81.63 -48.92
CA PHE A 49 -9.33 82.69 -47.98
C PHE A 49 -9.84 83.88 -48.84
N PRO A 50 -10.62 84.85 -48.31
CA PRO A 50 -12.00 84.70 -47.87
C PRO A 50 -12.94 85.83 -48.37
N GLY A 51 -14.26 85.68 -48.15
CA GLY A 51 -15.25 86.78 -48.12
C GLY A 51 -16.61 86.43 -48.75
N PRO A 52 -17.71 87.16 -48.46
CA PRO A 52 -18.12 87.86 -47.24
C PRO A 52 -19.13 87.02 -46.41
N THR A 53 -19.55 87.57 -45.28
CA THR A 53 -20.34 86.97 -44.20
C THR A 53 -21.71 86.43 -44.60
N ASP A 54 -21.82 85.10 -44.70
CA ASP A 54 -23.04 84.31 -44.51
C ASP A 54 -22.79 83.33 -43.35
N PRO A 55 -23.80 82.96 -42.53
CA PRO A 55 -23.61 82.08 -41.38
C PRO A 55 -23.05 80.73 -41.86
N SER A 56 -21.79 80.49 -41.50
CA SER A 56 -20.96 79.41 -42.01
C SER A 56 -21.56 78.02 -41.78
N PRO A 57 -21.59 77.13 -42.80
CA PRO A 57 -21.88 75.70 -42.63
C PRO A 57 -20.88 74.98 -41.70
N ALA A 58 -19.77 75.63 -41.33
CA ALA A 58 -18.71 75.05 -40.51
C ALA A 58 -19.18 74.62 -39.11
N GLN A 59 -20.18 75.30 -38.54
CA GLN A 59 -20.68 74.92 -37.21
C GLN A 59 -21.42 73.56 -37.21
N PHE A 60 -21.98 73.14 -38.35
CA PHE A 60 -22.62 71.81 -38.49
C PHE A 60 -21.62 70.69 -38.82
N SER A 61 -20.52 70.99 -39.51
CA SER A 61 -19.47 70.00 -39.80
C SER A 61 -18.60 69.69 -38.58
N ASP A 62 -18.39 70.67 -37.69
CA ASP A 62 -17.58 70.49 -36.49
C ASP A 62 -18.28 69.59 -35.46
N ALA A 63 -19.60 69.74 -35.30
CA ALA A 63 -20.39 68.86 -34.43
C ALA A 63 -20.45 67.42 -34.95
N ASN A 64 -20.65 67.22 -36.26
CA ASN A 64 -20.67 65.88 -36.86
C ASN A 64 -19.29 65.22 -36.84
N GLY A 65 -18.21 65.98 -37.06
CA GLY A 65 -16.83 65.50 -36.95
C GLY A 65 -16.45 65.11 -35.51
N ALA A 66 -16.89 65.89 -34.51
CA ALA A 66 -16.71 65.58 -33.10
C ALA A 66 -17.45 64.30 -32.69
N VAL A 67 -18.72 64.13 -33.11
CA VAL A 67 -19.53 62.92 -32.83
C VAL A 67 -18.92 61.67 -33.48
N ILE A 68 -18.39 61.78 -34.71
CA ILE A 68 -17.71 60.65 -35.39
C ILE A 68 -16.41 60.25 -34.67
N ASN A 69 -15.63 61.22 -34.19
CA ASN A 69 -14.42 60.99 -33.39
C ASN A 69 -14.75 60.29 -32.06
N GLU A 70 -15.75 60.78 -31.32
CA GLU A 70 -16.19 60.20 -30.06
C GLU A 70 -16.66 58.75 -30.23
N ASN A 71 -17.52 58.47 -31.21
CA ASN A 71 -17.97 57.11 -31.52
C ASN A 71 -16.80 56.19 -31.90
N THR A 72 -15.81 56.70 -32.63
CA THR A 72 -14.60 55.93 -32.98
C THR A 72 -13.77 55.63 -31.73
N SER A 73 -13.64 56.58 -30.81
CA SER A 73 -12.91 56.43 -29.55
C SER A 73 -13.60 55.45 -28.59
N LEU A 74 -14.94 55.50 -28.49
CA LEU A 74 -15.75 54.58 -27.69
C LEU A 74 -15.67 53.15 -28.24
N ASN A 75 -15.73 52.98 -29.56
CA ASN A 75 -15.54 51.70 -30.22
C ASN A 75 -14.12 51.13 -29.98
N ALA A 76 -13.08 51.98 -30.06
CA ALA A 76 -11.71 51.56 -29.74
C ALA A 76 -11.54 51.13 -28.27
N ALA A 77 -12.17 51.85 -27.33
CA ALA A 77 -12.17 51.51 -25.92
C ALA A 77 -12.90 50.18 -25.63
N LEU A 78 -14.07 49.98 -26.26
CA LEU A 78 -14.82 48.72 -26.18
C LEU A 78 -13.97 47.54 -26.68
N ILE A 79 -13.36 47.67 -27.86
CA ILE A 79 -12.48 46.64 -28.43
C ILE A 79 -11.31 46.32 -27.50
N LYS A 80 -10.68 47.35 -26.91
CA LYS A 80 -9.60 47.18 -25.93
C LYS A 80 -10.05 46.40 -24.70
N ASN A 81 -11.24 46.71 -24.17
CA ASN A 81 -11.81 46.03 -23.01
C ASN A 81 -12.15 44.57 -23.31
N VAL A 82 -12.76 44.28 -24.47
CA VAL A 82 -13.07 42.92 -24.90
C VAL A 82 -11.78 42.09 -25.08
N ARG A 83 -10.74 42.65 -25.71
CA ARG A 83 -9.42 42.00 -25.82
C ARG A 83 -8.81 41.67 -24.46
N LYS A 84 -8.89 42.60 -23.50
CA LYS A 84 -8.40 42.37 -22.12
C LYS A 84 -9.16 41.24 -21.43
N ARG A 85 -10.49 41.19 -21.56
CA ARG A 85 -11.34 40.11 -21.03
C ARG A 85 -11.01 38.76 -21.65
N MET A 86 -10.89 38.69 -22.99
CA MET A 86 -10.51 37.47 -23.70
C MET A 86 -9.12 36.96 -23.29
N ALA A 87 -8.14 37.85 -23.13
CA ALA A 87 -6.82 37.49 -22.64
C ALA A 87 -6.87 36.90 -21.21
N GLY A 88 -7.71 37.48 -20.34
CA GLY A 88 -7.99 36.94 -19.01
C GLY A 88 -8.58 35.52 -19.06
N LEU A 89 -9.65 35.33 -19.85
CA LEU A 89 -10.28 34.01 -20.04
C LEU A 89 -9.28 32.97 -20.58
N ASN A 90 -8.48 33.33 -21.58
CA ASN A 90 -7.46 32.43 -22.14
C ASN A 90 -6.43 32.01 -21.08
N LYS A 91 -6.05 32.90 -20.16
CA LYS A 91 -5.16 32.57 -19.04
C LYS A 91 -5.82 31.57 -18.08
N HIS A 92 -7.11 31.72 -17.79
CA HIS A 92 -7.85 30.76 -16.96
C HIS A 92 -7.98 29.40 -17.65
N ILE A 93 -8.33 29.37 -18.94
CA ILE A 93 -8.42 28.14 -19.73
C ILE A 93 -7.08 27.39 -19.71
N ALA A 94 -5.96 28.08 -19.90
CA ALA A 94 -4.64 27.47 -19.85
C ALA A 94 -4.33 26.87 -18.46
N LYS A 95 -4.68 27.58 -17.38
CA LYS A 95 -4.55 27.06 -16.01
C LYS A 95 -5.38 25.78 -15.80
N TYR A 96 -6.64 25.79 -16.22
CA TYR A 96 -7.52 24.62 -16.08
C TYR A 96 -7.04 23.43 -16.91
N LYS A 97 -6.58 23.65 -18.14
CA LYS A 97 -5.97 22.59 -18.96
C LYS A 97 -4.79 21.95 -18.25
N LYS A 98 -3.88 22.76 -17.68
CA LYS A 98 -2.73 22.25 -16.91
C LYS A 98 -3.18 21.44 -15.69
N ALA A 99 -4.11 21.97 -14.89
CA ALA A 99 -4.65 21.27 -13.73
C ALA A 99 -5.29 19.93 -14.12
N ASN A 100 -6.12 19.91 -15.18
CA ASN A 100 -6.75 18.69 -15.66
C ASN A 100 -5.72 17.64 -16.11
N THR A 101 -4.65 18.04 -16.80
CA THR A 101 -3.57 17.10 -17.15
C THR A 101 -2.86 16.52 -15.93
N SER A 102 -2.74 17.27 -14.82
CA SER A 102 -2.21 16.74 -13.55
C SER A 102 -3.15 15.71 -12.96
N LEU A 103 -4.44 16.04 -12.86
CA LEU A 103 -5.46 15.16 -12.30
C LEU A 103 -5.59 13.85 -13.08
N VAL A 104 -5.50 13.89 -14.42
CA VAL A 104 -5.52 12.68 -15.24
C VAL A 104 -4.32 11.77 -14.92
N ARG A 105 -3.13 12.35 -14.73
CA ARG A 105 -1.93 11.58 -14.36
C ARG A 105 -2.03 10.99 -12.96
N GLU A 106 -2.49 11.78 -11.99
CA GLU A 106 -2.73 11.32 -10.62
C GLU A 106 -3.76 10.20 -10.57
N ASN A 107 -4.86 10.32 -11.30
CA ASN A 107 -5.86 9.26 -11.43
C ASN A 107 -5.27 7.97 -12.03
N ALA A 108 -4.43 8.09 -13.06
CA ALA A 108 -3.75 6.93 -13.63
C ALA A 108 -2.80 6.27 -12.62
N TYR A 109 -2.07 7.06 -11.83
CA TYR A 109 -1.22 6.56 -10.75
C TYR A 109 -2.05 5.85 -9.66
N LEU A 110 -3.15 6.45 -9.21
CA LEU A 110 -4.02 5.88 -8.18
C LEU A 110 -4.64 4.55 -8.64
N LYS A 111 -5.10 4.46 -9.89
CA LYS A 111 -5.60 3.19 -10.46
C LYS A 111 -4.54 2.10 -10.45
N LYS A 112 -3.29 2.41 -10.83
CA LYS A 112 -2.17 1.46 -10.77
C LYS A 112 -1.88 1.02 -9.33
N ARG A 113 -1.89 1.96 -8.39
CA ARG A 113 -1.67 1.69 -6.96
C ARG A 113 -2.76 0.79 -6.38
N GLN A 114 -4.02 1.04 -6.71
CA GLN A 114 -5.15 0.20 -6.30
C GLN A 114 -5.04 -1.23 -6.85
N ALA A 115 -4.66 -1.39 -8.11
CA ALA A 115 -4.42 -2.70 -8.71
C ALA A 115 -3.29 -3.46 -8.00
N TRP A 116 -2.21 -2.77 -7.63
CA TRP A 116 -1.12 -3.35 -6.85
C TRP A 116 -1.57 -3.81 -5.46
N MET A 117 -2.31 -2.97 -4.72
CA MET A 117 -2.84 -3.32 -3.40
C MET A 117 -3.76 -4.54 -3.48
N THR A 118 -4.63 -4.60 -4.49
CA THR A 118 -5.53 -5.74 -4.72
C THR A 118 -4.75 -7.04 -4.95
N LYS A 119 -3.66 -6.98 -5.74
CA LYS A 119 -2.77 -8.15 -5.94
C LYS A 119 -2.07 -8.56 -4.66
N SER A 120 -1.60 -7.60 -3.87
CA SER A 120 -0.96 -7.85 -2.58
C SER A 120 -1.92 -8.53 -1.60
N GLN A 121 -3.15 -8.01 -1.48
CA GLN A 121 -4.19 -8.59 -0.63
C GLN A 121 -4.51 -10.04 -1.03
N LYS A 122 -4.65 -10.31 -2.34
CA LYS A 122 -4.86 -11.67 -2.83
C LYS A 122 -3.74 -12.62 -2.44
N ARG A 123 -2.48 -12.17 -2.47
CA ARG A 123 -1.32 -12.98 -2.03
C ARG A 123 -1.37 -13.23 -0.53
N GLN A 124 -1.63 -12.20 0.28
CA GLN A 124 -1.76 -12.33 1.74
C GLN A 124 -2.88 -13.30 2.12
N ASN A 125 -4.05 -13.21 1.48
CA ASN A 125 -5.16 -14.14 1.75
C ASN A 125 -4.79 -15.59 1.43
N LYS A 126 -4.07 -15.85 0.32
CA LYS A 126 -3.58 -17.20 0.01
C LYS A 126 -2.62 -17.72 1.07
N THR A 127 -1.68 -16.89 1.52
CA THR A 127 -0.75 -17.25 2.60
C THR A 127 -1.50 -17.54 3.90
N LEU A 128 -2.51 -16.73 4.24
CA LEU A 128 -3.30 -16.92 5.44
C LEU A 128 -4.09 -18.24 5.42
N VAL A 129 -4.71 -18.58 4.29
CA VAL A 129 -5.39 -19.88 4.11
C VAL A 129 -4.41 -21.05 4.27
N TYR A 130 -3.23 -20.94 3.66
CA TYR A 130 -2.19 -21.97 3.78
C TYR A 130 -1.70 -22.15 5.22
N LEU A 131 -1.47 -21.05 5.94
CA LEU A 131 -1.05 -21.10 7.35
C LEU A 131 -2.15 -21.68 8.24
N LYS A 132 -3.40 -21.31 8.02
CA LYS A 132 -4.55 -21.87 8.74
C LYS A 132 -4.67 -23.38 8.53
N HIS A 133 -4.49 -23.84 7.30
CA HIS A 133 -4.49 -25.27 7.00
C HIS A 133 -3.33 -26.00 7.71
N LYS A 134 -2.12 -25.45 7.66
CA LYS A 134 -0.96 -26.03 8.37
C LYS A 134 -1.16 -26.08 9.89
N TYR A 135 -1.74 -25.03 10.45
CA TYR A 135 -2.07 -24.98 11.87
C TYR A 135 -3.02 -26.11 12.25
N ASN A 136 -4.13 -26.28 11.51
CA ASN A 136 -5.08 -27.36 11.75
C ASN A 136 -4.43 -28.74 11.66
N VAL A 137 -3.62 -29.00 10.62
CA VAL A 137 -2.90 -30.28 10.47
C VAL A 137 -1.96 -30.53 11.65
N LEU A 138 -1.29 -29.50 12.16
CA LEU A 138 -0.42 -29.65 13.33
C LEU A 138 -1.24 -29.94 14.59
N THR A 139 -2.36 -29.25 14.77
CA THR A 139 -3.29 -29.49 15.88
C THR A 139 -3.81 -30.92 15.86
N ASP A 140 -4.27 -31.42 14.70
CA ASP A 140 -4.79 -32.79 14.54
C ASP A 140 -3.71 -33.85 14.84
N LYS A 141 -2.45 -33.59 14.44
CA LYS A 141 -1.33 -34.48 14.77
C LYS A 141 -1.01 -34.46 16.26
N THR A 142 -1.01 -33.29 16.89
CA THR A 142 -0.73 -33.15 18.32
C THR A 142 -1.80 -33.83 19.16
N THR A 143 -3.09 -33.69 18.81
CA THR A 143 -4.18 -34.38 19.51
C THR A 143 -4.08 -35.89 19.31
N GLY A 144 -3.78 -36.36 18.10
CA GLY A 144 -3.53 -37.78 17.83
C GLY A 144 -2.40 -38.37 18.66
N LEU A 145 -1.24 -37.67 18.73
CA LEU A 145 -0.11 -38.09 19.56
C LEU A 145 -0.45 -38.08 21.04
N SER A 146 -1.20 -37.07 21.52
CA SER A 146 -1.65 -36.99 22.90
C SER A 146 -2.54 -38.18 23.28
N ASN A 147 -3.46 -38.58 22.40
CA ASN A 147 -4.32 -39.74 22.63
C ASN A 147 -3.51 -41.04 22.69
N LEU A 148 -2.57 -41.25 21.75
CA LEU A 148 -1.70 -42.43 21.75
C LEU A 148 -0.83 -42.51 23.01
N LEU A 149 -0.34 -41.37 23.52
CA LEU A 149 0.40 -41.33 24.78
C LEU A 149 -0.48 -41.71 25.97
N MET A 150 -1.71 -41.20 26.02
CA MET A 150 -2.66 -41.54 27.08
C MET A 150 -3.05 -43.02 27.05
N GLU A 151 -3.29 -43.59 25.86
CA GLU A 151 -3.58 -45.02 25.67
C GLU A 151 -2.39 -45.89 26.12
N SER A 152 -1.17 -45.53 25.70
CA SER A 152 0.07 -46.22 26.11
C SER A 152 0.26 -46.18 27.63
N TYR A 153 0.02 -45.03 28.25
CA TYR A 153 0.11 -44.89 29.70
C TYR A 153 -0.92 -45.76 30.43
N ALA A 154 -2.17 -45.81 29.94
CA ALA A 154 -3.20 -46.67 30.50
C ALA A 154 -2.83 -48.16 30.40
N GLN A 155 -2.32 -48.60 29.25
CA GLN A 155 -1.86 -49.98 29.04
C GLN A 155 -0.68 -50.36 29.95
N LEU A 156 0.26 -49.44 30.17
CA LEU A 156 1.38 -49.66 31.10
C LEU A 156 0.90 -49.75 32.54
N GLN A 157 -0.06 -48.90 32.93
CA GLN A 157 -0.65 -48.95 34.26
C GLN A 157 -1.36 -50.28 34.51
N GLU A 158 -2.13 -50.77 33.54
CA GLU A 158 -2.79 -52.08 33.62
C GLU A 158 -1.75 -53.20 33.75
N ARG A 159 -0.75 -53.24 32.88
CA ARG A 159 0.34 -54.24 32.94
C ARG A 159 1.19 -54.20 34.21
N ASN A 160 1.20 -53.08 34.95
CA ASN A 160 1.90 -53.01 36.24
C ASN A 160 1.09 -53.63 37.39
N THR A 161 -0.23 -53.70 37.28
CA THR A 161 -1.06 -54.27 38.36
C THR A 161 -0.90 -55.80 38.49
N GLU A 162 -0.72 -56.51 37.37
CA GLU A 162 -0.48 -57.97 37.35
C GLU A 162 0.79 -58.39 38.13
N PRO A 163 1.98 -57.85 37.87
CA PRO A 163 3.19 -58.19 38.63
C PRO A 163 3.14 -57.69 40.06
N GLU A 164 2.46 -56.57 40.37
CA GLU A 164 2.23 -56.13 41.75
C GLU A 164 1.41 -57.17 42.53
N ALA A 165 0.32 -57.66 41.94
CA ALA A 165 -0.51 -58.72 42.53
C ALA A 165 0.28 -60.03 42.67
N SER A 166 1.03 -60.45 41.64
CA SER A 166 1.87 -61.64 41.70
C SER A 166 2.97 -61.52 42.76
N ASN A 167 3.59 -60.35 42.92
CA ASN A 167 4.60 -60.12 43.95
C ASN A 167 4.00 -60.15 45.36
N ALA A 168 2.76 -59.67 45.54
CA ALA A 168 2.06 -59.78 46.81
C ALA A 168 1.82 -61.26 47.20
N LEU A 169 1.36 -62.08 46.26
CA LEU A 169 1.18 -63.53 46.48
C LEU A 169 2.49 -64.24 46.79
N LEU A 170 3.60 -63.87 46.12
CA LEU A 170 4.92 -64.43 46.42
C LEU A 170 5.39 -64.05 47.83
N ARG A 171 5.16 -62.82 48.28
CA ARG A 171 5.48 -62.40 49.66
C ARG A 171 4.68 -63.20 50.69
N GLU A 172 3.39 -63.42 50.43
CA GLU A 172 2.54 -64.23 51.30
C GLU A 172 3.03 -65.68 51.38
N ARG A 173 3.32 -66.31 50.23
CA ARG A 173 3.85 -67.67 50.17
C ARG A 173 5.20 -67.79 50.89
N ASN A 174 6.10 -66.83 50.71
CA ASN A 174 7.39 -66.83 51.38
C ASN A 174 7.25 -66.74 52.91
N ALA A 175 6.32 -65.91 53.40
CA ALA A 175 6.03 -65.83 54.83
C ALA A 175 5.49 -67.16 55.40
N VAL A 176 4.64 -67.86 54.66
CA VAL A 176 4.15 -69.19 55.04
C VAL A 176 5.30 -70.20 55.12
N LEU A 177 6.17 -70.25 54.11
CA LEU A 177 7.31 -71.16 54.10
C LEU A 177 8.31 -70.89 55.24
N GLU A 178 8.53 -69.62 55.58
CA GLU A 178 9.41 -69.24 56.68
C GLU A 178 8.82 -69.68 58.04
N ASN A 179 7.51 -69.51 58.22
CA ASN A 179 6.80 -70.03 59.40
C ASN A 179 6.85 -71.57 59.47
N GLU A 180 6.66 -72.26 58.35
CA GLU A 180 6.78 -73.73 58.29
C GLU A 180 8.21 -74.20 58.59
N SER A 181 9.22 -73.49 58.10
CA SER A 181 10.64 -73.79 58.39
C SER A 181 10.92 -73.63 59.88
N ASN A 182 10.50 -72.52 60.49
CA ASN A 182 10.67 -72.27 61.92
C ASN A 182 9.97 -73.35 62.77
N ALA A 183 8.74 -73.74 62.40
CA ALA A 183 8.01 -74.80 63.09
C ALA A 183 8.70 -76.17 62.98
N ARG A 184 9.26 -76.51 61.81
CA ARG A 184 10.06 -77.74 61.64
C ARG A 184 11.33 -77.71 62.49
N ASP A 185 12.00 -76.56 62.57
CA ASP A 185 13.19 -76.39 63.39
C ASP A 185 12.88 -76.51 64.90
N GLU A 186 11.71 -76.05 65.35
CA GLU A 186 11.22 -76.27 66.72
C GLU A 186 10.96 -77.75 67.01
N VAL A 187 10.19 -78.44 66.14
CA VAL A 187 9.92 -79.89 66.28
C VAL A 187 11.21 -80.71 66.28
N ASN A 188 12.19 -80.35 65.43
CA ASN A 188 13.49 -81.03 65.41
C ASN A 188 14.29 -80.84 66.70
N LYS A 189 14.22 -79.66 67.33
CA LYS A 189 14.84 -79.42 68.64
C LYS A 189 14.17 -80.23 69.74
N GLU A 190 12.83 -80.29 69.75
CA GLU A 190 12.07 -81.10 70.71
C GLU A 190 12.41 -82.60 70.58
N ASN A 191 12.40 -83.14 69.36
CA ASN A 191 12.77 -84.53 69.11
C ASN A 191 14.23 -84.86 69.48
N GLY A 192 15.16 -83.90 69.30
CA GLY A 192 16.55 -84.05 69.75
C GLY A 192 16.64 -84.14 71.28
N HIS A 193 15.88 -83.32 71.99
CA HIS A 193 15.80 -83.37 73.45
C HIS A 193 15.14 -84.66 73.98
N GLU A 194 14.10 -85.17 73.31
CA GLU A 194 13.47 -86.45 73.67
C GLU A 194 14.41 -87.66 73.45
N LEU A 195 15.16 -87.68 72.34
CA LEU A 195 16.14 -88.74 72.07
C LEU A 195 17.32 -88.73 73.04
N ASP A 196 17.73 -87.56 73.52
CA ASP A 196 18.78 -87.43 74.53
C ASP A 196 18.28 -87.83 75.94
N GLN A 197 17.00 -87.59 76.25
CA GLN A 197 16.37 -88.07 77.49
C GLN A 197 16.11 -89.57 77.50
N ALA A 198 15.84 -90.20 76.34
CA ALA A 198 15.63 -91.64 76.22
C ALA A 198 16.92 -92.50 76.27
N LYS A 199 18.11 -91.86 76.27
CA LYS A 199 19.43 -92.52 76.33
C LYS A 199 20.05 -92.56 77.73
N ILE A 200 19.36 -92.05 78.75
CA ILE A 200 19.75 -92.11 80.17
C ILE A 200 18.94 -93.23 80.84
#